data_AF-A0AA35KN73-F1
#
_entry.id   AF-A0AA35KN73-F1
#
_cell.length_a   1.000
_cell.length_b   1.000
_cell.length_c   1.000
_cell.angle_alpha   90.00
_cell.angle_beta   90.00
_cell.angle_gamma   90.00
#
_symmetry.space_group_name_H-M   'P 1'
#
loop_
_entity.id
_entity.type
_entity.pdbx_description
1 polymer ?
#
loop_
_entity_poly.entity_id
_entity_poly.type
_entity_poly.pdbx_seq_one_letter_code
_entity_poly.pdbx_strand_id
1 'polypeptide(L)'
;MEPEVLRDVQEACQLRFHFLKTLFERSVSGHFPSGMNEEQLNPSYQHWLSIVEKVAGSHPPAHILSALEHLALQNTQQLQELTTSINIPRDVEALKFRYDNAHLEDVSEPMNDLPSVRTLIQEGWSKCEMLCVEQIPLNAQERSLLARLEAVVKEMHSLLSDDSERSILARAAFELELRAVRLRGYRDGLLQGCRELEEAVRTRHEELQAVQAKRQSILDFRHLVNEKQQHIRALIKGTSYLKSQLRKDQAEIQDFIEKKLLPQEQLVKGAAEQLEDRVDREVRQFGTIALPCLLRRDLPASQRIPAHELSIHRLSRTAPAVYQPFLNVCQGVAFPLYKAPEELLVHTTELKKMLILLRAQLGSKQRALGSLQRQLDNSPEPDAQALVREVQSHDEEQVRELLPRIQHMTDQCRCRIERWQEVQAVVDAWWEQPAQFVLPTERRLGFTLQQWLERWTLASRALQQKQQQQHQQQSWV
;
A
#
# COMPACT_ATOMS: atom_id res chain seq x y z
N MET A 1 16.75 -16.01 -28.16
CA MET A 1 17.61 -14.79 -28.12
C MET A 1 17.31 -14.12 -26.81
N GLU A 2 18.31 -14.03 -25.92
CA GLU A 2 18.15 -13.43 -24.60
C GLU A 2 18.19 -11.89 -24.73
N PRO A 3 17.35 -11.13 -23.98
CA PRO A 3 17.39 -9.66 -24.01
C PRO A 3 18.75 -9.14 -23.58
N GLU A 4 19.29 -8.13 -24.28
CA GLU A 4 20.60 -7.56 -23.94
C GLU A 4 20.65 -7.01 -22.50
N VAL A 5 19.56 -6.38 -22.06
CA VAL A 5 19.39 -5.92 -20.67
C VAL A 5 19.53 -7.07 -19.67
N LEU A 6 18.95 -8.24 -19.96
CA LEU A 6 18.97 -9.38 -19.05
C LEU A 6 20.38 -9.93 -18.89
N ARG A 7 21.12 -10.07 -20.00
CA ARG A 7 22.52 -10.51 -20.01
C ARG A 7 23.43 -9.55 -19.24
N ASP A 8 23.30 -8.24 -19.50
CA ASP A 8 24.17 -7.24 -18.87
C ASP A 8 23.89 -7.12 -17.36
N VAL A 9 22.63 -7.23 -16.94
CA VAL A 9 22.24 -7.28 -15.51
C VAL A 9 22.74 -8.60 -14.87
N GLN A 10 22.63 -9.73 -15.57
CA GLN A 10 23.11 -11.01 -15.08
C GLN A 10 24.63 -11.02 -14.88
N GLU A 11 25.40 -10.45 -15.80
CA GLU A 11 26.86 -10.27 -15.67
C GLU A 11 27.20 -9.44 -14.42
N ALA A 12 26.52 -8.31 -14.22
CA ALA A 12 26.71 -7.46 -13.04
C ALA A 12 26.40 -8.20 -11.73
N CYS A 13 25.32 -8.99 -11.71
CA CYS A 13 24.94 -9.82 -10.56
C CYS A 13 25.95 -10.94 -10.29
N GLN A 14 26.45 -11.62 -11.33
CA GLN A 14 27.44 -12.67 -11.21
C GLN A 14 28.77 -12.13 -10.68
N LEU A 15 29.25 -11.00 -11.20
CA LEU A 15 30.48 -10.36 -10.71
C LEU A 15 30.37 -10.00 -9.22
N ARG A 16 29.20 -9.47 -8.80
CA ARG A 16 28.93 -9.19 -7.39
C ARG A 16 28.93 -10.45 -6.53
N PHE A 17 28.30 -11.52 -7.02
CA PHE A 17 28.27 -12.80 -6.33
C PHE A 17 29.67 -13.37 -6.12
N HIS A 18 30.51 -13.40 -7.15
CA HIS A 18 31.89 -13.86 -7.06
C HIS A 18 32.70 -13.04 -6.05
N PHE A 19 32.56 -11.71 -6.07
CA PHE A 19 33.21 -10.83 -5.10
C PHE A 19 32.80 -11.15 -3.65
N LEU A 20 31.50 -11.26 -3.39
CA LEU A 20 30.98 -11.58 -2.05
C LEU A 20 31.37 -12.99 -1.59
N LYS A 21 31.37 -13.96 -2.51
CA LYS A 21 31.81 -15.33 -2.24
C LYS A 21 33.28 -15.36 -1.81
N THR A 22 34.17 -14.66 -2.52
CA THR A 22 35.59 -14.55 -2.16
C THR A 22 35.79 -13.92 -0.77
N LEU A 23 35.01 -12.89 -0.44
CA LEU A 23 35.05 -12.28 0.91
C LEU A 23 34.56 -13.24 2.00
N PHE A 24 33.47 -13.95 1.74
CA PHE A 24 32.92 -14.93 2.67
C PHE A 24 33.89 -16.09 2.91
N GLU A 25 34.46 -16.67 1.86
CA GLU A 25 35.43 -17.75 1.96
C GLU A 25 36.70 -17.33 2.72
N ARG A 26 37.17 -16.08 2.55
CA ARG A 26 38.25 -15.49 3.38
C ARG A 26 37.86 -15.46 4.86
N SER A 27 36.65 -15.01 5.18
CA SER A 27 36.19 -14.91 6.57
C SER A 27 36.04 -16.27 7.27
N VAL A 28 35.74 -17.32 6.50
CA VAL A 28 35.57 -18.69 7.02
C VAL A 28 36.91 -19.43 7.10
N SER A 29 37.78 -19.27 6.11
CA SER A 29 39.00 -20.10 5.93
C SER A 29 40.30 -19.38 6.30
N GLY A 30 40.25 -18.07 6.55
CA GLY A 30 41.41 -17.22 6.84
C GLY A 30 42.31 -16.92 5.64
N HIS A 31 42.07 -17.55 4.49
CA HIS A 31 42.89 -17.43 3.27
C HIS A 31 41.99 -17.20 2.05
N PHE A 32 42.54 -16.57 1.02
CA PHE A 32 41.84 -16.39 -0.24
C PHE A 32 41.81 -17.70 -1.05
N PRO A 33 40.70 -18.00 -1.74
CA PRO A 33 40.66 -19.09 -2.71
C PRO A 33 41.58 -18.75 -3.90
N SER A 34 42.34 -19.73 -4.38
CA SER A 34 43.05 -19.66 -5.67
C SER A 34 44.07 -18.51 -5.84
N GLY A 35 44.79 -18.13 -4.77
CA GLY A 35 45.94 -17.22 -4.89
C GLY A 35 45.58 -15.75 -5.20
N MET A 36 44.32 -15.34 -5.03
CA MET A 36 43.96 -13.93 -5.07
C MET A 36 44.58 -13.20 -3.88
N ASN A 37 45.29 -12.10 -4.15
CA ASN A 37 45.85 -11.23 -3.11
C ASN A 37 44.84 -10.15 -2.70
N GLU A 38 45.01 -9.58 -1.50
CA GLU A 38 44.19 -8.47 -1.00
C GLU A 38 44.19 -7.26 -1.94
N GLU A 39 45.28 -7.07 -2.69
CA GLU A 39 45.45 -6.06 -3.72
C GLU A 39 44.53 -6.23 -4.94
N GLN A 40 44.03 -7.44 -5.20
CA GLN A 40 43.14 -7.74 -6.33
C GLN A 40 41.64 -7.55 -5.98
N LEU A 41 41.31 -7.41 -4.69
CA LEU A 41 39.92 -7.15 -4.27
C LEU A 41 39.43 -5.78 -4.73
N ASN A 42 40.23 -4.74 -4.50
CA ASN A 42 39.86 -3.38 -4.87
C ASN A 42 39.59 -3.22 -6.39
N PRO A 43 40.47 -3.68 -7.31
CA PRO A 43 40.19 -3.62 -8.73
C PRO A 43 38.99 -4.49 -9.14
N SER A 44 38.74 -5.63 -8.49
CA SER A 44 37.53 -6.43 -8.78
C SER A 44 36.24 -5.71 -8.39
N TYR A 45 36.25 -4.97 -7.28
CA TYR A 45 35.12 -4.15 -6.85
C TYR A 45 34.90 -2.95 -7.77
N GLN A 46 35.98 -2.27 -8.17
CA GLN A 46 35.92 -1.16 -9.14
C GLN A 46 35.44 -1.63 -10.51
N HIS A 47 35.86 -2.82 -10.95
CA HIS A 47 35.37 -3.41 -12.18
C HIS A 47 33.86 -3.69 -12.12
N TRP A 48 33.37 -4.27 -11.01
CA TRP A 48 31.93 -4.46 -10.80
C TRP A 48 31.16 -3.14 -10.83
N LEU A 49 31.64 -2.09 -10.14
CA LEU A 49 31.02 -0.76 -10.15
C LEU A 49 30.93 -0.19 -11.57
N SER A 50 32.00 -0.29 -12.35
CA SER A 50 32.02 0.18 -13.74
C SER A 50 30.96 -0.51 -14.62
N ILE A 51 30.74 -1.82 -14.42
CA ILE A 51 29.70 -2.57 -15.14
C ILE A 51 28.29 -2.12 -14.69
N VAL A 52 28.07 -1.89 -13.39
CA VAL A 52 26.78 -1.39 -12.89
C VAL A 52 26.48 0.01 -13.41
N GLU A 53 27.47 0.90 -13.45
CA GLU A 53 27.33 2.24 -14.03
C GLU A 53 27.01 2.18 -15.52
N LYS A 54 27.66 1.28 -16.26
CA LYS A 54 27.34 1.02 -17.67
C LYS A 54 25.90 0.55 -17.84
N VAL A 55 25.43 -0.41 -17.03
CA VAL A 55 24.05 -0.92 -17.08
C VAL A 55 23.04 0.19 -16.78
N ALA A 56 23.28 0.98 -15.73
CA ALA A 56 22.42 2.10 -15.33
C ALA A 56 22.39 3.23 -16.38
N GLY A 57 23.48 3.45 -17.11
CA GLY A 57 23.57 4.44 -18.18
C GLY A 57 23.03 3.97 -19.54
N SER A 58 23.01 2.66 -19.80
CA SER A 58 22.65 2.10 -21.11
C SER A 58 21.18 1.68 -21.23
N HIS A 59 20.52 1.40 -20.10
CA HIS A 59 19.19 0.79 -20.08
C HIS A 59 18.19 1.58 -19.22
N PRO A 60 16.89 1.69 -19.61
CA PRO A 60 15.88 2.33 -18.79
C PRO A 60 15.67 1.62 -17.43
N PRO A 61 15.41 2.35 -16.33
CA PRO A 61 15.23 1.75 -15.00
C PRO A 61 14.16 0.66 -14.94
N ALA A 62 13.06 0.81 -15.68
CA ALA A 62 11.99 -0.19 -15.74
C ALA A 62 12.46 -1.53 -16.35
N HIS A 63 13.36 -1.49 -17.34
CA HIS A 63 13.90 -2.70 -17.96
C HIS A 63 14.93 -3.38 -17.06
N ILE A 64 15.73 -2.61 -16.32
CA ILE A 64 16.66 -3.15 -15.31
C ILE A 64 15.88 -3.85 -14.19
N LEU A 65 14.80 -3.24 -13.69
CA LEU A 65 13.95 -3.83 -12.66
C LEU A 65 13.31 -5.13 -13.12
N SER A 66 12.71 -5.17 -14.31
CA SER A 66 12.11 -6.40 -14.85
C SER A 66 13.14 -7.52 -15.08
N ALA A 67 14.37 -7.17 -15.51
CA ALA A 67 15.46 -8.13 -15.62
C ALA A 67 15.89 -8.69 -14.24
N LEU A 68 15.99 -7.84 -13.22
CA LEU A 68 16.28 -8.27 -11.85
C LEU A 68 15.17 -9.16 -11.27
N GLU A 69 13.91 -8.82 -11.50
CA GLU A 69 12.75 -9.64 -11.09
C GLU A 69 12.79 -11.02 -11.74
N HIS A 70 13.09 -11.07 -13.05
CA HIS A 70 13.21 -12.34 -13.77
C HIS A 70 14.34 -13.22 -13.22
N LEU A 71 15.54 -12.65 -13.04
CA LEU A 71 16.68 -13.37 -12.47
C LEU A 71 16.41 -13.84 -11.04
N ALA A 72 15.74 -13.03 -10.22
CA ALA A 72 15.34 -13.42 -8.87
C ALA A 72 14.36 -14.60 -8.87
N LEU A 73 13.36 -14.58 -9.77
CA LEU A 73 12.40 -15.66 -9.92
C LEU A 73 13.09 -16.95 -10.39
N GLN A 74 13.97 -16.86 -11.38
CA GLN A 74 14.75 -18.00 -11.88
C GLN A 74 15.65 -18.61 -10.80
N ASN A 75 16.38 -17.77 -10.05
CA ASN A 75 17.22 -18.24 -8.93
C ASN A 75 16.38 -18.89 -7.83
N THR A 76 15.17 -18.38 -7.57
CA THR A 76 14.26 -18.96 -6.57
C THR A 76 13.78 -20.34 -7.01
N GLN A 77 13.46 -20.52 -8.30
CA GLN A 77 13.09 -21.83 -8.85
C GLN A 77 14.25 -22.83 -8.77
N GLN A 78 15.47 -22.42 -9.17
CA GLN A 78 16.65 -23.26 -9.04
C GLN A 78 16.94 -23.66 -7.59
N LEU A 79 16.78 -22.73 -6.64
CA LEU A 79 16.91 -23.03 -5.22
C LEU A 79 15.85 -24.02 -4.73
N GLN A 80 14.61 -23.89 -5.20
CA GLN A 80 13.53 -24.84 -4.88
C GLN A 80 13.80 -26.23 -5.47
N GLU A 81 14.28 -26.32 -6.71
CA GLU A 81 14.68 -27.58 -7.34
C GLU A 81 15.82 -28.25 -6.57
N LEU A 82 16.86 -27.48 -6.22
CA LEU A 82 17.95 -27.99 -5.38
C LEU A 82 17.44 -28.45 -4.01
N THR A 83 16.57 -27.66 -3.38
CA THR A 83 16.02 -28.00 -2.04
C THR A 83 15.14 -29.25 -2.09
N THR A 84 14.34 -29.41 -3.13
CA THR A 84 13.48 -30.59 -3.33
C THR A 84 14.27 -31.84 -3.73
N SER A 85 15.44 -31.66 -4.35
CA SER A 85 16.36 -32.76 -4.66
C SER A 85 17.10 -33.33 -3.43
N ILE A 86 17.11 -32.60 -2.30
CA ILE A 86 17.71 -33.07 -1.04
C ILE A 86 16.84 -34.16 -0.44
N ASN A 87 17.35 -35.39 -0.47
CA ASN A 87 16.69 -36.56 0.10
C ASN A 87 17.41 -36.99 1.37
N ILE A 88 17.02 -36.35 2.49
CA ILE A 88 17.60 -36.58 3.82
C ILE A 88 17.62 -38.09 4.17
N PRO A 89 16.55 -38.89 3.99
CA PRO A 89 16.60 -40.33 4.22
C PRO A 89 17.73 -41.04 3.46
N ARG A 90 17.87 -40.77 2.16
CA ARG A 90 18.88 -41.42 1.31
C ARG A 90 20.31 -41.00 1.68
N ASP A 91 20.50 -39.74 2.03
CA ASP A 91 21.79 -39.21 2.47
C ASP A 91 22.20 -39.78 3.84
N VAL A 92 21.22 -40.01 4.72
CA VAL A 92 21.41 -40.63 6.04
C VAL A 92 21.71 -42.12 5.91
N GLU A 93 21.04 -42.84 5.01
CA GLU A 93 21.35 -44.24 4.68
C GLU A 93 22.75 -44.41 4.09
N ALA A 94 23.20 -43.49 3.22
CA ALA A 94 24.56 -43.51 2.68
C ALA A 94 25.64 -43.38 3.77
N LEU A 95 25.29 -42.76 4.90
CA LEU A 95 26.14 -42.63 6.09
C LEU A 95 26.00 -43.82 7.06
N LYS A 96 25.20 -44.85 6.71
CA LYS A 96 24.86 -46.02 7.56
C LYS A 96 24.07 -45.69 8.82
N PHE A 97 23.34 -44.59 8.81
CA PHE A 97 22.39 -44.23 9.87
C PHE A 97 20.96 -44.44 9.37
N ARG A 98 20.02 -44.66 10.29
CA ARG A 98 18.58 -44.64 10.05
C ARG A 98 17.99 -43.47 10.82
N TYR A 99 17.18 -42.66 10.16
CA TYR A 99 16.46 -41.56 10.82
C TYR A 99 15.10 -42.09 11.32
N ASP A 100 14.97 -42.27 12.63
CA ASP A 100 13.71 -42.71 13.26
C ASP A 100 13.41 -41.81 14.47
N ASN A 101 12.16 -41.35 14.60
CA ASN A 101 11.68 -40.49 15.70
C ASN A 101 12.59 -39.29 16.06
N ALA A 102 13.08 -38.55 15.06
CA ALA A 102 13.99 -37.42 15.22
C ALA A 102 15.37 -37.75 15.82
N HIS A 103 15.74 -39.02 15.86
CA HIS A 103 17.03 -39.52 16.28
C HIS A 103 17.72 -40.29 15.14
N LEU A 104 19.05 -40.21 15.11
CA LEU A 104 19.88 -40.97 14.19
C LEU A 104 20.28 -42.26 14.89
N GLU A 105 19.74 -43.39 14.42
CA GLU A 105 20.15 -44.72 14.85
C GLU A 105 21.29 -45.21 13.97
N ASP A 106 22.41 -45.61 14.58
CA ASP A 106 23.50 -46.25 13.86
C ASP A 106 23.09 -47.67 13.48
N VAL A 107 23.11 -47.98 12.17
CA VAL A 107 22.75 -49.31 11.63
C VAL A 107 24.00 -50.12 11.28
N SER A 108 25.20 -49.62 11.61
CA SER A 108 26.40 -50.43 11.51
C SER A 108 26.32 -51.64 12.44
N GLU A 109 26.80 -52.79 11.95
CA GLU A 109 26.76 -54.04 12.73
C GLU A 109 27.35 -53.78 14.13
N PRO A 110 26.66 -54.24 15.20
CA PRO A 110 27.17 -54.04 16.55
C PRO A 110 28.58 -54.63 16.60
N MET A 111 29.56 -53.76 16.80
CA MET A 111 30.95 -54.18 16.97
C MET A 111 30.96 -55.20 18.11
N ASN A 112 31.25 -56.46 17.79
CA ASN A 112 31.64 -57.43 18.81
C ASN A 112 32.72 -56.74 19.65
N ASP A 113 32.44 -56.56 20.95
CA ASP A 113 33.28 -55.78 21.86
C ASP A 113 34.75 -56.14 21.63
N LEU A 114 35.50 -55.19 21.06
CA LEU A 114 36.90 -55.40 20.77
C LEU A 114 37.61 -55.75 22.09
N PRO A 115 38.41 -56.83 22.13
CA PRO A 115 39.08 -57.22 23.36
C PRO A 115 39.95 -56.07 23.86
N SER A 116 39.84 -55.78 25.16
CA SER A 116 40.63 -54.73 25.80
C SER A 116 42.14 -54.95 25.61
N VAL A 117 42.93 -53.87 25.68
CA VAL A 117 44.40 -53.97 25.64
C VAL A 117 44.93 -54.92 26.71
N ARG A 118 44.27 -54.96 27.88
CA ARG A 118 44.63 -55.86 28.97
C ARG A 118 44.43 -57.34 28.59
N THR A 119 43.31 -57.67 27.95
CA THR A 119 43.04 -59.06 27.51
C THR A 119 44.00 -59.48 26.40
N LEU A 120 44.32 -58.59 25.46
CA LEU A 120 45.32 -58.87 24.41
C LEU A 120 46.73 -59.11 24.98
N ILE A 121 47.14 -58.30 25.97
CA ILE A 121 48.42 -58.50 26.66
C ILE A 121 48.43 -59.84 27.42
N GLN A 122 47.33 -60.16 28.11
CA GLN A 122 47.20 -61.40 28.86
C GLN A 122 47.22 -62.64 27.94
N GLU A 123 46.53 -62.57 26.79
CA GLU A 123 46.60 -63.60 25.76
C GLU A 123 48.02 -63.75 25.19
N GLY A 124 48.73 -62.64 24.96
CA GLY A 124 50.13 -62.66 24.54
C GLY A 124 51.04 -63.38 25.54
N TRP A 125 50.90 -63.07 26.83
CA TRP A 125 51.64 -63.75 27.89
C TRP A 125 51.28 -65.23 28.02
N SER A 126 49.99 -65.58 27.92
CA SER A 126 49.54 -66.97 27.95
C SER A 126 50.13 -67.80 26.80
N LYS A 127 50.24 -67.23 25.59
CA LYS A 127 50.91 -67.88 24.46
C LYS A 127 52.39 -68.14 24.73
N CYS A 128 53.10 -67.18 25.34
CA CYS A 128 54.50 -67.37 25.73
C CYS A 128 54.65 -68.48 26.80
N GLU A 129 53.75 -68.53 27.79
CA GLU A 129 53.73 -69.56 28.81
C GLU A 129 53.50 -70.95 28.20
N MET A 130 52.54 -71.07 27.27
CA MET A 130 52.28 -72.31 26.53
C MET A 130 53.51 -72.80 25.77
N LEU A 131 54.24 -71.91 25.08
CA LEU A 131 55.47 -72.27 24.37
C LEU A 131 56.56 -72.79 25.33
N CYS A 132 56.71 -72.19 26.52
CA CYS A 132 57.63 -72.68 27.54
C CYS A 132 57.25 -74.09 28.04
N VAL A 133 55.95 -74.36 28.20
CA VAL A 133 55.44 -75.68 28.60
C VAL A 133 55.66 -76.71 27.49
N GLU A 134 55.42 -76.35 26.23
CA GLU A 134 55.65 -77.21 25.05
C GLU A 134 57.13 -77.57 24.84
N GLN A 135 58.05 -76.70 25.29
CA GLN A 135 59.49 -76.97 25.21
C GLN A 135 59.94 -78.15 26.10
N ILE A 136 59.25 -78.41 27.21
CA ILE A 136 59.60 -79.46 28.18
C ILE A 136 59.53 -80.87 27.56
N PRO A 137 58.42 -81.32 26.95
CA PRO A 137 58.35 -82.65 26.32
C PRO A 137 59.29 -82.77 25.11
N LEU A 138 59.50 -81.70 24.36
CA LEU A 138 60.45 -81.70 23.23
C LEU A 138 61.89 -81.94 23.70
N ASN A 139 62.32 -81.26 24.77
CA ASN A 139 63.64 -81.50 25.38
C ASN A 139 63.79 -82.93 25.94
N ALA A 140 62.72 -83.49 26.50
CA ALA A 140 62.72 -84.87 26.97
C ALA A 140 62.85 -85.87 25.80
N GLN A 141 62.12 -85.62 24.71
CA GLN A 141 62.21 -86.40 23.49
C GLN A 141 63.61 -86.34 22.87
N GLU A 142 64.21 -85.16 22.78
CA GLU A 142 65.58 -84.96 22.30
C GLU A 142 66.59 -85.79 23.11
N ARG A 143 66.53 -85.70 24.45
CA ARG A 143 67.40 -86.49 25.34
C ARG A 143 67.23 -88.00 25.12
N SER A 144 66.00 -88.47 24.94
CA SER A 144 65.73 -89.89 24.68
C SER A 144 66.31 -90.38 23.35
N LEU A 145 66.21 -89.55 22.30
CA LEU A 145 66.74 -89.84 20.97
C LEU A 145 68.27 -89.85 20.97
N LEU A 146 68.90 -88.90 21.67
CA LEU A 146 70.36 -88.86 21.85
C LEU A 146 70.86 -90.10 22.59
N ALA A 147 70.22 -90.49 23.68
CA ALA A 147 70.58 -91.69 24.44
C ALA A 147 70.47 -92.96 23.58
N ARG A 148 69.41 -93.08 22.75
CA ARG A 148 69.26 -94.20 21.81
C ARG A 148 70.34 -94.19 20.73
N LEU A 149 70.71 -93.02 20.21
CA LEU A 149 71.80 -92.90 19.24
C LEU A 149 73.15 -93.32 19.85
N GLU A 150 73.43 -92.92 21.09
CA GLU A 150 74.63 -93.33 21.80
C GLU A 150 74.70 -94.84 22.03
N ALA A 151 73.56 -95.47 22.36
CA ALA A 151 73.49 -96.93 22.50
C ALA A 151 73.84 -97.65 21.19
N VAL A 152 73.23 -97.25 20.07
CA VAL A 152 73.50 -97.84 18.74
C VAL A 152 74.95 -97.63 18.31
N VAL A 153 75.54 -96.47 18.62
CA VAL A 153 76.96 -96.20 18.34
C VAL A 153 77.86 -97.14 19.15
N LYS A 154 77.57 -97.34 20.44
CA LYS A 154 78.32 -98.27 21.30
C LYS A 154 78.21 -99.72 20.82
N GLU A 155 77.01 -100.15 20.42
CA GLU A 155 76.79 -101.49 19.83
C GLU A 155 77.65 -101.69 18.57
N MET A 156 77.64 -100.73 17.64
CA MET A 156 78.47 -100.78 16.43
C MET A 156 79.97 -100.78 16.75
N HIS A 157 80.41 -99.97 17.71
CA HIS A 157 81.80 -99.96 18.17
C HIS A 157 82.22 -101.30 18.80
N SER A 158 81.32 -102.00 19.50
CA SER A 158 81.58 -103.33 20.06
C SER A 158 81.62 -104.43 19.01
N LEU A 159 80.83 -104.34 17.94
CA LEU A 159 80.88 -105.28 16.81
C LEU A 159 82.15 -105.12 15.97
N LEU A 160 82.81 -103.96 16.04
CA LEU A 160 84.03 -103.62 15.30
C LEU A 160 85.27 -103.56 16.21
N SER A 161 85.28 -104.28 17.33
CA SER A 161 86.37 -104.23 18.33
C SER A 161 87.59 -105.09 17.98
N ASP A 162 87.51 -105.92 16.94
CA ASP A 162 88.62 -106.75 16.51
C ASP A 162 89.71 -105.86 15.91
N ASP A 163 90.94 -105.92 16.42
CA ASP A 163 92.09 -105.04 16.07
C ASP A 163 92.63 -105.26 14.63
N SER A 164 91.78 -105.74 13.72
CA SER A 164 92.08 -105.91 12.30
C SER A 164 92.04 -104.58 11.57
N GLU A 165 92.90 -104.42 10.56
CA GLU A 165 92.93 -103.22 9.70
C GLU A 165 91.56 -102.92 9.06
N ARG A 166 90.79 -103.98 8.73
CA ARG A 166 89.45 -103.83 8.14
C ARG A 166 88.44 -103.26 9.13
N SER A 167 88.50 -103.65 10.41
CA SER A 167 87.62 -103.12 11.47
C SER A 167 87.93 -101.66 11.79
N ILE A 168 89.22 -101.28 11.81
CA ILE A 168 89.67 -99.89 12.03
C ILE A 168 89.16 -98.98 10.91
N LEU A 169 89.31 -99.39 9.64
CA LEU A 169 88.80 -98.63 8.50
C LEU A 169 87.26 -98.57 8.47
N ALA A 170 86.57 -99.67 8.79
CA ALA A 170 85.11 -99.70 8.87
C ALA A 170 84.58 -98.77 9.98
N ARG A 171 85.26 -98.70 11.13
CA ARG A 171 84.93 -97.78 12.21
C ARG A 171 85.12 -96.31 11.81
N ALA A 172 86.24 -95.99 11.17
CA ALA A 172 86.50 -94.63 10.68
C ALA A 172 85.48 -94.20 9.62
N ALA A 173 85.11 -95.10 8.70
CA ALA A 173 84.08 -94.86 7.70
C ALA A 173 82.69 -94.65 8.35
N PHE A 174 82.31 -95.49 9.32
CA PHE A 174 81.06 -95.35 10.07
C PHE A 174 80.97 -94.01 10.82
N GLU A 175 82.04 -93.60 11.51
CA GLU A 175 82.07 -92.33 12.24
C GLU A 175 81.97 -91.12 11.30
N LEU A 176 82.59 -91.20 10.11
CA LEU A 176 82.52 -90.16 9.09
C LEU A 176 81.13 -90.05 8.46
N GLU A 177 80.50 -91.18 8.10
CA GLU A 177 79.12 -91.22 7.60
C GLU A 177 78.12 -90.74 8.64
N LEU A 178 78.27 -91.17 9.90
CA LEU A 178 77.44 -90.69 11.01
C LEU A 178 77.57 -89.18 11.18
N ARG A 179 78.79 -88.64 11.11
CA ARG A 179 79.04 -87.20 11.16
C ARG A 179 78.40 -86.49 9.97
N ALA A 180 78.50 -87.05 8.76
CA ALA A 180 77.89 -86.49 7.56
C ALA A 180 76.36 -86.44 7.66
N VAL A 181 75.72 -87.50 8.16
CA VAL A 181 74.26 -87.55 8.38
C VAL A 181 73.84 -86.56 9.47
N ARG A 182 74.57 -86.44 10.59
CA ARG A 182 74.30 -85.44 11.63
C ARG A 182 74.37 -84.01 11.09
N LEU A 183 75.41 -83.68 10.33
CA LEU A 183 75.57 -82.36 9.73
C LEU A 183 74.49 -82.07 8.68
N ARG A 184 74.08 -83.07 7.91
CA ARG A 184 72.98 -82.96 6.94
C ARG A 184 71.65 -82.69 7.65
N GLY A 185 71.33 -83.45 8.69
CA GLY A 185 70.13 -83.24 9.50
C GLY A 185 70.10 -81.85 10.17
N TYR A 186 71.25 -81.39 10.70
CA TYR A 186 71.37 -80.05 11.27
C TYR A 186 71.15 -78.95 10.23
N ARG A 187 71.76 -79.08 9.04
CA ARG A 187 71.54 -78.16 7.92
C ARG A 187 70.07 -78.13 7.50
N ASP A 188 69.45 -79.29 7.33
CA ASP A 188 68.06 -79.39 6.86
C ASP A 188 67.09 -78.83 7.90
N GLY A 189 67.33 -79.08 9.19
CA GLY A 189 66.58 -78.47 10.30
C GLY A 189 66.74 -76.94 10.35
N LEU A 190 67.96 -76.43 10.17
CA LEU A 190 68.18 -74.98 10.08
C LEU A 190 67.48 -74.35 8.88
N LEU A 191 67.56 -74.99 7.70
CA LEU A 191 66.88 -74.49 6.50
C LEU A 191 65.36 -74.48 6.67
N GLN A 192 64.79 -75.51 7.30
CA GLN A 192 63.36 -75.56 7.59
C GLN A 192 62.96 -74.47 8.58
N GLY A 193 63.72 -74.29 9.67
CA GLY A 193 63.49 -73.22 10.64
C GLY A 193 63.60 -71.82 10.04
N CYS A 194 64.55 -71.60 9.11
CA CYS A 194 64.65 -70.34 8.36
C CYS A 194 63.38 -70.08 7.52
N ARG A 195 62.87 -71.09 6.82
CA ARG A 195 61.64 -70.94 6.01
C ARG A 195 60.41 -70.63 6.86
N GLU A 196 60.22 -71.35 7.96
CA GLU A 196 59.11 -71.11 8.89
C GLU A 196 59.17 -69.70 9.50
N LEU A 197 60.38 -69.24 9.84
CA LEU A 197 60.58 -67.89 10.34
C LEU A 197 60.32 -66.83 9.26
N GLU A 198 60.76 -67.04 8.02
CA GLU A 198 60.48 -66.14 6.90
C GLU A 198 58.99 -66.01 6.63
N GLU A 199 58.24 -67.12 6.64
CA GLU A 199 56.79 -67.13 6.48
C GLU A 199 56.09 -66.40 7.64
N ALA A 200 56.50 -66.66 8.89
CA ALA A 200 55.95 -65.99 10.07
C ALA A 200 56.25 -64.48 10.10
N VAL A 201 57.43 -64.07 9.62
CA VAL A 201 57.77 -62.65 9.49
C VAL A 201 56.92 -62.00 8.40
N ARG A 202 56.71 -62.67 7.27
CA ARG A 202 55.86 -62.17 6.18
C ARG A 202 54.41 -61.96 6.65
N THR A 203 53.80 -62.95 7.30
CA THR A 203 52.43 -62.84 7.80
C THR A 203 52.28 -61.73 8.84
N ARG A 204 53.21 -61.64 9.80
CA ARG A 204 53.22 -60.54 10.77
C ARG A 204 53.42 -59.17 10.13
N HIS A 205 54.21 -59.09 9.06
CA HIS A 205 54.39 -57.84 8.32
C HIS A 205 53.09 -57.40 7.63
N GLU A 206 52.38 -58.32 6.99
CA GLU A 206 51.07 -58.06 6.36
C GLU A 206 50.03 -57.61 7.41
N GLU A 207 49.97 -58.29 8.57
CA GLU A 207 49.10 -57.89 9.69
C GLU A 207 49.44 -56.47 10.18
N LEU A 208 50.73 -56.16 10.33
CA LEU A 208 51.19 -54.84 10.76
C LEU A 208 50.83 -53.75 9.75
N GLN A 209 50.98 -54.02 8.45
CA GLN A 209 50.54 -53.11 7.39
C GLN A 209 49.02 -52.87 7.44
N ALA A 210 48.22 -53.93 7.63
CA ALA A 210 46.78 -53.81 7.75
C ALA A 210 46.36 -52.96 8.97
N VAL A 211 47.04 -53.14 10.11
CA VAL A 211 46.81 -52.33 11.32
C VAL A 211 47.24 -50.87 11.10
N GLN A 212 48.37 -50.63 10.42
CA GLN A 212 48.81 -49.28 10.08
C GLN A 212 47.83 -48.56 9.14
N ALA A 213 47.32 -49.25 8.12
CA ALA A 213 46.31 -48.71 7.21
C ALA A 213 45.01 -48.33 7.96
N LYS A 214 44.52 -49.21 8.85
CA LYS A 214 43.37 -48.91 9.72
C LYS A 214 43.63 -47.69 10.60
N ARG A 215 44.82 -47.59 11.21
CA ARG A 215 45.22 -46.43 12.01
C ARG A 215 45.20 -45.14 11.20
N GLN A 216 45.73 -45.17 9.98
CA GLN A 216 45.74 -43.98 9.11
C GLN A 216 44.31 -43.54 8.78
N SER A 217 43.45 -44.48 8.39
CA SER A 217 42.02 -44.20 8.11
C SER A 217 41.31 -43.56 9.32
N ILE A 218 41.61 -44.01 10.54
CA ILE A 218 41.05 -43.40 11.77
C ILE A 218 41.56 -41.96 11.97
N LEU A 219 42.84 -41.69 11.70
CA LEU A 219 43.39 -40.34 11.80
C LEU A 219 42.78 -39.40 10.77
N ASP A 220 42.63 -39.86 9.52
CA ASP A 220 42.00 -39.09 8.45
C ASP A 220 40.53 -38.78 8.79
N PHE A 221 39.80 -39.78 9.30
CA PHE A 221 38.42 -39.57 9.77
C PHE A 221 38.34 -38.55 10.91
N ARG A 222 39.27 -38.60 11.88
CA ARG A 222 39.33 -37.60 12.97
C ARG A 222 39.59 -36.19 12.44
N HIS A 223 40.47 -36.05 11.45
CA HIS A 223 40.69 -34.76 10.78
C HIS A 223 39.43 -34.25 10.10
N LEU A 224 38.76 -35.10 9.31
CA LEU A 224 37.51 -34.75 8.64
C LEU A 224 36.41 -34.34 9.63
N VAL A 225 36.24 -35.09 10.72
CA VAL A 225 35.26 -34.76 11.77
C VAL A 225 35.59 -33.41 12.41
N ASN A 226 36.87 -33.11 12.66
CA ASN A 226 37.27 -31.81 13.20
C ASN A 226 36.96 -30.66 12.24
N GLU A 227 37.21 -30.81 10.94
CA GLU A 227 36.86 -29.80 9.92
C GLU A 227 35.35 -29.59 9.84
N LYS A 228 34.57 -30.67 9.78
CA LYS A 228 33.10 -30.58 9.76
C LYS A 228 32.56 -29.93 11.04
N GLN A 229 33.15 -30.22 12.21
CA GLN A 229 32.78 -29.57 13.48
C GLN A 229 33.16 -28.09 13.50
N GLN A 230 34.24 -27.67 12.82
CA GLN A 230 34.54 -26.24 12.64
C GLN A 230 33.50 -25.55 11.75
N HIS A 231 33.09 -26.17 10.65
CA HIS A 231 32.03 -25.65 9.79
C HIS A 231 30.69 -25.52 10.53
N ILE A 232 30.30 -26.54 11.29
CA ILE A 232 29.08 -26.49 12.13
C ILE A 232 29.16 -25.33 13.13
N ARG A 233 30.31 -25.14 13.80
CA ARG A 233 30.52 -24.01 14.71
C ARG A 233 30.43 -22.65 14.01
N ALA A 234 31.00 -22.53 12.81
CA ALA A 234 30.92 -21.32 12.00
C ALA A 234 29.46 -21.02 11.60
N LEU A 235 28.71 -22.04 11.17
CA LEU A 235 27.29 -21.94 10.86
C LEU A 235 26.48 -21.48 12.07
N ILE A 236 26.64 -22.12 13.23
CA ILE A 236 25.95 -21.73 14.47
C ILE A 236 26.23 -20.26 14.81
N LYS A 237 27.49 -19.83 14.72
CA LYS A 237 27.87 -18.42 14.93
C LYS A 237 27.19 -17.51 13.90
N GLY A 238 27.23 -17.85 12.60
CA GLY A 238 26.57 -17.11 11.54
C GLY A 238 25.05 -16.99 11.75
N THR A 239 24.37 -18.09 12.08
CA THR A 239 22.93 -18.10 12.38
C THR A 239 22.60 -17.26 13.61
N SER A 240 23.42 -17.34 14.67
CA SER A 240 23.21 -16.52 15.88
C SER A 240 23.39 -15.02 15.61
N TYR A 241 24.36 -14.66 14.76
CA TYR A 241 24.59 -13.29 14.31
C TYR A 241 23.42 -12.78 13.48
N LEU A 242 22.99 -13.52 12.46
CA LEU A 242 21.83 -13.17 11.62
C LEU A 242 20.55 -13.01 12.45
N LYS A 243 20.32 -13.89 13.43
CA LYS A 243 19.18 -13.78 14.36
C LYS A 243 19.24 -12.50 15.19
N SER A 244 20.44 -12.09 15.61
CA SER A 244 20.64 -10.86 16.39
C SER A 244 20.46 -9.63 15.51
N GLN A 245 20.98 -9.66 14.28
CA GLN A 245 20.82 -8.59 13.29
C GLN A 245 19.34 -8.41 12.91
N LEU A 246 18.61 -9.50 12.64
CA LEU A 246 17.18 -9.44 12.32
C LEU A 246 16.37 -8.80 13.45
N ARG A 247 16.68 -9.11 14.71
CA ARG A 247 16.02 -8.48 15.86
C ARG A 247 16.32 -6.98 15.93
N LYS A 248 17.55 -6.57 15.60
CA LYS A 248 17.95 -5.16 15.54
C LYS A 248 17.19 -4.44 14.42
N ASP A 249 17.16 -5.02 13.22
CA ASP A 249 16.46 -4.45 12.07
C ASP A 249 14.95 -4.35 12.33
N GLN A 250 14.34 -5.36 12.96
CA GLN A 250 12.93 -5.30 13.38
C GLN A 250 12.68 -4.17 14.38
N ALA A 251 13.56 -3.98 15.36
CA ALA A 251 13.46 -2.88 16.32
C ALA A 251 13.62 -1.52 15.62
N GLU A 252 14.55 -1.37 14.68
CA GLU A 252 14.75 -0.15 13.89
C GLU A 252 13.51 0.18 13.02
N ILE A 253 12.91 -0.83 12.37
CA ILE A 253 11.66 -0.66 11.60
C ILE A 253 10.52 -0.22 12.51
N GLN A 254 10.39 -0.85 13.68
CA GLN A 254 9.33 -0.50 14.62
C GLN A 254 9.51 0.92 15.16
N ASP A 255 10.74 1.30 15.54
CA ASP A 255 11.09 2.66 15.91
C ASP A 255 10.77 3.67 14.80
N PHE A 256 11.03 3.32 13.54
CA PHE A 256 10.69 4.16 12.40
C PHE A 256 9.18 4.33 12.25
N ILE A 257 8.40 3.25 12.37
CA ILE A 257 6.94 3.31 12.30
C ILE A 257 6.38 4.21 13.40
N GLU A 258 6.82 4.01 14.65
CA GLU A 258 6.35 4.76 15.81
C GLU A 258 6.75 6.24 15.77
N LYS A 259 7.99 6.55 15.38
CA LYS A 259 8.52 7.92 15.43
C LYS A 259 8.25 8.74 14.16
N LYS A 260 8.08 8.11 13.00
CA LYS A 260 7.98 8.81 11.71
C LYS A 260 6.65 8.63 11.01
N LEU A 261 6.15 7.40 10.88
CA LEU A 261 4.92 7.13 10.12
C LEU A 261 3.66 7.50 10.91
N LEU A 262 3.53 7.03 12.15
CA LEU A 262 2.35 7.27 13.00
C LEU A 262 2.06 8.77 13.21
N PRO A 263 3.06 9.63 13.52
CA PRO A 263 2.83 11.07 13.65
C PRO A 263 2.40 11.71 12.33
N GLN A 264 2.95 11.27 11.19
CA GLN A 264 2.53 11.79 9.88
C GLN A 264 1.11 11.40 9.53
N GLU A 265 0.67 10.17 9.84
CA GLU A 265 -0.72 9.75 9.64
C GLU A 265 -1.69 10.65 10.43
N GLN A 266 -1.36 10.95 11.69
CA GLN A 266 -2.17 11.83 12.54
C GLN A 266 -2.23 13.26 11.99
N LEU A 267 -1.09 13.80 11.52
CA LEU A 267 -1.04 15.12 10.90
C LEU A 267 -1.87 15.19 9.61
N VAL A 268 -1.81 14.16 8.76
CA VAL A 268 -2.59 14.09 7.52
C VAL A 268 -4.09 13.97 7.83
N LYS A 269 -4.49 13.15 8.81
CA LYS A 269 -5.89 13.08 9.26
C LYS A 269 -6.38 14.42 9.76
N GLY A 270 -5.62 15.10 10.63
CA GLY A 270 -5.99 16.42 11.12
C GLY A 270 -6.07 17.48 10.02
N ALA A 271 -5.17 17.44 9.02
CA ALA A 271 -5.23 18.33 7.86
C ALA A 271 -6.45 18.04 6.97
N ALA A 272 -6.82 16.77 6.79
CA ALA A 272 -8.00 16.36 6.03
C ALA A 272 -9.29 16.81 6.72
N GLU A 273 -9.43 16.59 8.03
CA GLU A 273 -10.57 17.06 8.84
C GLU A 273 -10.71 18.58 8.77
N GLN A 274 -9.59 19.32 8.90
CA GLN A 274 -9.61 20.78 8.76
C GLN A 274 -10.03 21.25 7.37
N LEU A 275 -9.66 20.50 6.32
CA LEU A 275 -10.06 20.82 4.96
C LEU A 275 -11.55 20.55 4.75
N GLU A 276 -12.05 19.42 5.24
CA GLU A 276 -13.47 19.07 5.22
C GLU A 276 -14.30 20.16 5.94
N ASP A 277 -13.90 20.55 7.14
CA ASP A 277 -14.54 21.65 7.89
C ASP A 277 -14.51 22.99 7.14
N ARG A 278 -13.47 23.26 6.36
CA ARG A 278 -13.36 24.48 5.54
C ARG A 278 -14.28 24.39 4.33
N VAL A 279 -14.27 23.28 3.62
CA VAL A 279 -15.16 23.04 2.47
C VAL A 279 -16.61 23.13 2.91
N ASP A 280 -16.98 22.50 4.03
CA ASP A 280 -18.32 22.58 4.59
C ASP A 280 -18.73 24.01 4.97
N ARG A 281 -17.80 24.80 5.50
CA ARG A 281 -18.04 26.22 5.78
C ARG A 281 -18.22 27.02 4.50
N GLU A 282 -17.40 26.78 3.49
CA GLU A 282 -17.50 27.44 2.19
C GLU A 282 -18.81 27.09 1.48
N VAL A 283 -19.20 25.82 1.44
CA VAL A 283 -20.47 25.36 0.87
C VAL A 283 -21.66 26.02 1.57
N ARG A 284 -21.64 26.08 2.91
CA ARG A 284 -22.66 26.80 3.69
C ARG A 284 -22.70 28.29 3.34
N GLN A 285 -21.54 28.94 3.19
CA GLN A 285 -21.46 30.34 2.81
C GLN A 285 -21.97 30.57 1.37
N PHE A 286 -21.56 29.75 0.41
CA PHE A 286 -22.05 29.81 -0.97
C PHE A 286 -23.57 29.61 -1.06
N GLY A 287 -24.14 28.73 -0.24
CA GLY A 287 -25.59 28.54 -0.15
C GLY A 287 -26.36 29.79 0.30
N THR A 288 -25.71 30.74 0.99
CA THR A 288 -26.33 32.01 1.40
C THR A 288 -26.22 33.12 0.36
N ILE A 289 -25.41 32.95 -0.70
CA ILE A 289 -25.26 33.95 -1.76
C ILE A 289 -26.45 33.86 -2.71
N ALA A 290 -27.21 34.95 -2.82
CA ALA A 290 -28.31 35.05 -3.77
C ALA A 290 -27.77 35.05 -5.22
N LEU A 291 -28.23 34.09 -6.04
CA LEU A 291 -27.86 33.94 -7.47
C LEU A 291 -27.94 35.26 -8.29
N PRO A 292 -28.93 36.16 -8.09
CA PRO A 292 -29.00 37.44 -8.81
C PRO A 292 -27.82 38.39 -8.56
N CYS A 293 -27.02 38.18 -7.51
CA CYS A 293 -25.81 38.95 -7.23
C CYS A 293 -24.60 38.47 -8.05
N LEU A 294 -24.61 37.23 -8.53
CA LEU A 294 -23.53 36.62 -9.31
C LEU A 294 -23.70 36.86 -10.82
N LEU A 295 -24.94 37.03 -11.28
CA LEU A 295 -25.24 37.31 -12.68
C LEU A 295 -24.91 38.78 -13.00
N ARG A 296 -23.87 39.03 -13.79
CA ARG A 296 -23.47 40.38 -14.23
C ARG A 296 -23.84 40.63 -15.70
N ARG A 297 -24.16 41.87 -16.04
CA ARG A 297 -24.44 42.32 -17.41
C ARG A 297 -23.38 43.33 -17.84
N ASP A 298 -22.93 43.19 -19.08
CA ASP A 298 -22.00 44.14 -19.70
C ASP A 298 -22.80 45.34 -20.25
N LEU A 299 -22.47 46.54 -19.80
CA LEU A 299 -22.99 47.79 -20.36
C LEU A 299 -21.92 48.44 -21.25
N PRO A 300 -22.32 49.20 -22.30
CA PRO A 300 -21.40 49.77 -23.29
C PRO A 300 -20.39 50.79 -22.72
N ALA A 301 -20.49 51.13 -21.43
CA ALA A 301 -19.54 51.95 -20.69
C ALA A 301 -18.75 51.10 -19.66
N SER A 302 -18.03 50.07 -20.11
CA SER A 302 -17.00 49.29 -19.40
C SER A 302 -17.26 48.74 -17.97
N GLN A 303 -18.43 48.95 -17.39
CA GLN A 303 -18.73 48.55 -16.01
C GLN A 303 -19.68 47.35 -16.03
N ARG A 304 -19.21 46.24 -15.45
CA ARG A 304 -20.03 45.05 -15.21
C ARG A 304 -20.91 45.27 -14.00
N ILE A 305 -22.19 45.48 -14.24
CA ILE A 305 -23.18 45.73 -13.20
C ILE A 305 -23.94 44.43 -12.89
N PRO A 306 -24.17 44.08 -11.62
CA PRO A 306 -25.05 42.97 -11.24
C PRO A 306 -26.45 43.14 -11.81
N ALA A 307 -27.05 42.07 -12.33
CA ALA A 307 -28.35 42.10 -13.00
C ALA A 307 -29.48 42.59 -12.06
N HIS A 308 -29.36 42.36 -10.76
CA HIS A 308 -30.36 42.81 -9.79
C HIS A 308 -30.37 44.34 -9.61
N GLU A 309 -29.26 45.04 -9.83
CA GLU A 309 -29.20 46.52 -9.75
C GLU A 309 -29.90 47.19 -10.95
N LEU A 310 -29.99 46.46 -12.06
CA LEU A 310 -30.69 46.90 -13.28
C LEU A 310 -32.18 46.54 -13.26
N SER A 311 -32.66 45.88 -12.20
CA SER A 311 -34.06 45.47 -12.07
C SER A 311 -34.96 46.60 -11.57
N ILE A 312 -36.16 46.68 -12.15
CA ILE A 312 -37.25 47.53 -11.64
C ILE A 312 -37.68 47.13 -10.22
N HIS A 313 -37.35 45.92 -9.76
CA HIS A 313 -37.60 45.42 -8.40
C HIS A 313 -36.39 45.53 -7.46
N ARG A 314 -35.45 46.45 -7.73
CA ARG A 314 -34.24 46.70 -6.91
C ARG A 314 -34.50 46.95 -5.41
N LEU A 315 -35.74 47.25 -5.04
CA LEU A 315 -36.20 47.50 -3.67
C LEU A 315 -36.93 46.29 -3.03
N SER A 316 -36.93 45.11 -3.66
CA SER A 316 -37.55 43.91 -3.07
C SER A 316 -36.76 43.38 -1.85
N ARG A 317 -37.33 42.43 -1.09
CA ARG A 317 -36.75 41.88 0.17
C ARG A 317 -35.31 41.36 0.07
N THR A 318 -34.83 41.09 -1.13
CA THR A 318 -33.44 40.65 -1.42
C THR A 318 -32.48 41.81 -1.70
N ALA A 319 -32.91 43.05 -1.49
CA ALA A 319 -32.09 44.24 -1.73
C ALA A 319 -30.91 44.33 -0.75
N PRO A 320 -29.73 44.81 -1.19
CA PRO A 320 -28.58 45.08 -0.34
C PRO A 320 -28.94 45.87 0.93
N ALA A 321 -28.20 45.67 2.02
CA ALA A 321 -28.42 46.34 3.31
C ALA A 321 -28.54 47.87 3.21
N VAL A 322 -27.95 48.46 2.17
CA VAL A 322 -28.00 49.88 1.82
C VAL A 322 -29.43 50.40 1.60
N TYR A 323 -30.36 49.56 1.13
CA TYR A 323 -31.76 49.95 0.87
C TYR A 323 -32.72 49.72 2.04
N GLN A 324 -32.25 49.13 3.16
CA GLN A 324 -33.07 48.86 4.34
C GLN A 324 -33.71 50.11 4.97
N PRO A 325 -32.99 51.25 5.14
CA PRO A 325 -33.60 52.45 5.69
C PRO A 325 -34.77 52.97 4.84
N PHE A 326 -34.62 52.91 3.51
CA PHE A 326 -35.66 53.33 2.57
C PHE A 326 -36.89 52.41 2.62
N LEU A 327 -36.67 51.08 2.73
CA LEU A 327 -37.75 50.11 2.86
C LEU A 327 -38.54 50.27 4.16
N ASN A 328 -37.86 50.55 5.26
CA ASN A 328 -38.50 50.83 6.54
C ASN A 328 -39.40 52.08 6.47
N VAL A 329 -38.95 53.13 5.76
CA VAL A 329 -39.78 54.32 5.51
C VAL A 329 -41.00 53.95 4.67
N CYS A 330 -40.84 53.19 3.59
CA CYS A 330 -41.95 52.75 2.74
C CYS A 330 -42.98 51.91 3.51
N GLN A 331 -42.53 51.00 4.38
CA GLN A 331 -43.42 50.22 5.25
C GLN A 331 -44.14 51.11 6.26
N GLY A 332 -43.44 52.05 6.90
CA GLY A 332 -44.00 52.96 7.90
C GLY A 332 -45.08 53.89 7.36
N VAL A 333 -44.99 54.29 6.08
CA VAL A 333 -46.00 55.14 5.42
C VAL A 333 -47.01 54.35 4.57
N ALA A 334 -47.00 53.02 4.67
CA ALA A 334 -47.80 52.11 3.85
C ALA A 334 -47.73 52.45 2.35
N PHE A 335 -46.51 52.71 1.85
CA PHE A 335 -46.27 53.09 0.47
C PHE A 335 -46.53 51.89 -0.47
N PRO A 336 -47.35 52.05 -1.52
CA PRO A 336 -47.66 50.94 -2.42
C PRO A 336 -46.44 50.46 -3.23
N LEU A 337 -46.24 49.15 -3.28
CA LEU A 337 -45.07 48.52 -3.94
C LEU A 337 -44.99 48.74 -5.47
N TYR A 338 -46.10 49.15 -6.09
CA TYR A 338 -46.17 49.41 -7.53
C TYR A 338 -45.85 50.86 -7.90
N LYS A 339 -45.64 51.75 -6.92
CA LYS A 339 -45.33 53.15 -7.16
C LYS A 339 -43.83 53.40 -7.22
N ALA A 340 -43.44 54.36 -8.05
CA ALA A 340 -42.05 54.75 -8.19
C ALA A 340 -41.56 55.48 -6.91
N PRO A 341 -40.30 55.29 -6.48
CA PRO A 341 -39.78 55.86 -5.23
C PRO A 341 -39.82 57.41 -5.22
N GLU A 342 -39.84 58.06 -6.38
CA GLU A 342 -40.01 59.52 -6.50
C GLU A 342 -41.39 60.00 -6.01
N GLU A 343 -42.41 59.14 -6.03
CA GLU A 343 -43.77 59.48 -5.55
C GLU A 343 -43.92 59.44 -4.02
N LEU A 344 -42.88 59.03 -3.27
CA LEU A 344 -42.96 58.89 -1.82
C LEU A 344 -43.29 60.22 -1.12
N LEU A 345 -42.69 61.32 -1.58
CA LEU A 345 -42.97 62.65 -1.03
C LEU A 345 -44.41 63.07 -1.31
N VAL A 346 -44.91 62.81 -2.52
CA VAL A 346 -46.30 63.11 -2.88
C VAL A 346 -47.26 62.31 -2.00
N HIS A 347 -47.05 60.99 -1.87
CA HIS A 347 -47.86 60.11 -1.04
C HIS A 347 -47.87 60.55 0.44
N THR A 348 -46.72 60.90 1.00
CA THR A 348 -46.63 61.39 2.39
C THR A 348 -47.30 62.75 2.59
N THR A 349 -47.27 63.63 1.59
CA THR A 349 -48.03 64.89 1.64
C THR A 349 -49.54 64.67 1.60
N GLU A 350 -50.02 63.72 0.79
CA GLU A 350 -51.43 63.35 0.75
C GLU A 350 -51.90 62.72 2.06
N LEU A 351 -51.09 61.84 2.67
CA LEU A 351 -51.36 61.31 4.01
C LEU A 351 -51.42 62.42 5.07
N LYS A 352 -50.53 63.41 5.01
CA LYS A 352 -50.58 64.57 5.91
C LYS A 352 -51.86 65.38 5.73
N LYS A 353 -52.29 65.63 4.49
CA LYS A 353 -53.56 66.32 4.19
C LYS A 353 -54.75 65.54 4.74
N MET A 354 -54.81 64.24 4.48
CA MET A 354 -55.86 63.36 5.03
C MET A 354 -55.88 63.37 6.56
N LEU A 355 -54.70 63.32 7.19
CA LEU A 355 -54.60 63.33 8.64
C LEU A 355 -55.06 64.67 9.24
N ILE A 356 -54.72 65.80 8.62
CA ILE A 356 -55.23 67.12 9.02
C ILE A 356 -56.76 67.17 8.89
N LEU A 357 -57.31 66.68 7.77
CA LEU A 357 -58.75 66.60 7.55
C LEU A 357 -59.43 65.75 8.63
N LEU A 358 -58.91 64.56 8.91
CA LEU A 358 -59.44 63.65 9.92
C LEU A 358 -59.36 64.26 11.32
N ARG A 359 -58.27 64.95 11.66
CA ARG A 359 -58.15 65.68 12.94
C ARG A 359 -59.17 66.82 13.04
N ALA A 360 -59.38 67.57 11.97
CA ALA A 360 -60.39 68.63 11.94
C ALA A 360 -61.81 68.06 12.09
N GLN A 361 -62.12 66.95 11.42
CA GLN A 361 -63.39 66.23 11.57
C GLN A 361 -63.57 65.73 13.01
N LEU A 362 -62.57 65.06 13.58
CA LEU A 362 -62.62 64.56 14.96
C LEU A 362 -62.82 65.71 15.96
N GLY A 363 -62.09 66.82 15.80
CA GLY A 363 -62.25 68.01 16.63
C GLY A 363 -63.61 68.69 16.47
N SER A 364 -64.22 68.64 15.28
CA SER A 364 -65.60 69.13 15.09
C SER A 364 -66.62 68.23 15.78
N LYS A 365 -66.47 66.90 15.68
CA LYS A 365 -67.33 65.92 16.32
C LYS A 365 -67.23 65.99 17.83
N GLN A 366 -66.02 66.12 18.39
CA GLN A 366 -65.80 66.30 19.82
C GLN A 366 -66.43 67.60 20.34
N ARG A 367 -66.34 68.70 19.58
CA ARG A 367 -67.01 69.96 19.94
C ARG A 367 -68.53 69.84 19.90
N ALA A 368 -69.08 69.19 18.88
CA ALA A 368 -70.52 68.94 18.76
C ALA A 368 -71.04 68.03 19.89
N LEU A 369 -70.30 66.96 20.23
CA LEU A 369 -70.62 66.12 21.39
C LEU A 369 -70.56 66.94 22.68
N GLY A 370 -69.53 67.77 22.86
CA GLY A 370 -69.41 68.62 24.04
C GLY A 370 -70.46 69.74 24.12
N SER A 371 -71.03 70.19 23.00
CA SER A 371 -72.18 71.11 23.02
C SER A 371 -73.48 70.39 23.34
N LEU A 372 -73.69 69.19 22.78
CA LEU A 372 -74.85 68.35 23.10
C LEU A 372 -74.86 67.93 24.58
N GLN A 373 -73.70 67.56 25.13
CA GLN A 373 -73.56 67.23 26.55
C GLN A 373 -73.93 68.42 27.44
N ARG A 374 -73.45 69.63 27.09
CA ARG A 374 -73.80 70.87 27.82
C ARG A 374 -75.27 71.25 27.66
N GLN A 375 -75.91 70.96 26.53
CA GLN A 375 -77.35 71.18 26.34
C GLN A 375 -78.17 70.19 27.16
N LEU A 376 -77.70 68.94 27.29
CA LEU A 376 -78.30 67.92 28.14
C LEU A 376 -78.20 68.31 29.62
N ASP A 377 -77.03 68.79 30.07
CA ASP A 377 -76.81 69.22 31.46
C ASP A 377 -77.61 70.48 31.85
N ASN A 378 -77.96 71.33 30.88
CA ASN A 378 -78.68 72.60 31.09
C ASN A 378 -80.19 72.53 30.81
N SER A 379 -80.72 71.38 30.37
CA SER A 379 -82.15 71.23 30.11
C SER A 379 -82.87 70.70 31.35
N PRO A 380 -84.01 71.28 31.76
CA PRO A 380 -84.87 70.69 32.79
C PRO A 380 -85.49 69.37 32.30
N GLU A 381 -85.96 68.52 33.22
CA GLU A 381 -86.61 67.23 32.89
C GLU A 381 -87.68 67.41 31.80
N PRO A 382 -87.64 66.61 30.73
CA PRO A 382 -88.41 66.91 29.55
C PRO A 382 -89.88 66.46 29.69
N ASP A 383 -90.80 67.35 29.30
CA ASP A 383 -92.17 66.98 28.96
C ASP A 383 -92.15 66.16 27.65
N ALA A 384 -92.69 64.95 27.67
CA ALA A 384 -92.71 64.05 26.52
C ALA A 384 -93.34 64.68 25.28
N GLN A 385 -94.30 65.61 25.45
CA GLN A 385 -94.93 66.32 24.33
C GLN A 385 -94.09 67.47 23.75
N ALA A 386 -93.13 68.00 24.51
CA ALA A 386 -92.17 68.98 24.01
C ALA A 386 -91.07 68.28 23.18
N LEU A 387 -90.56 67.15 23.68
CA LEU A 387 -89.60 66.29 22.97
C LEU A 387 -90.14 65.81 21.61
N VAL A 388 -91.38 65.35 21.57
CA VAL A 388 -92.00 64.88 20.30
C VAL A 388 -92.09 66.02 19.29
N ARG A 389 -92.40 67.25 19.72
CA ARG A 389 -92.46 68.42 18.82
C ARG A 389 -91.08 68.87 18.36
N GLU A 390 -90.07 68.79 19.22
CA GLU A 390 -88.69 69.14 18.87
C GLU A 390 -88.06 68.10 17.92
N VAL A 391 -88.34 66.81 18.13
CA VAL A 391 -87.95 65.75 17.20
C VAL A 391 -88.66 65.93 15.86
N GLN A 392 -89.96 66.23 15.84
CA GLN A 392 -90.69 66.51 14.60
C GLN A 392 -90.13 67.73 13.85
N SER A 393 -89.82 68.82 14.55
CA SER A 393 -89.23 70.01 13.89
C SER A 393 -87.82 69.73 13.37
N HIS A 394 -87.03 68.95 14.11
CA HIS A 394 -85.71 68.51 13.69
C HIS A 394 -85.79 67.59 12.45
N ASP A 395 -86.71 66.64 12.43
CA ASP A 395 -86.94 65.75 11.29
C ASP A 395 -87.36 66.54 10.04
N GLU A 396 -88.26 67.52 10.18
CA GLU A 396 -88.66 68.42 9.09
C GLU A 396 -87.49 69.28 8.57
N GLU A 397 -86.59 69.71 9.45
CA GLU A 397 -85.39 70.46 9.09
C GLU A 397 -84.35 69.58 8.39
N GLN A 398 -84.13 68.36 8.89
CA GLN A 398 -83.26 67.35 8.26
C GLN A 398 -83.79 66.96 6.88
N VAL A 399 -85.09 66.75 6.71
CA VAL A 399 -85.70 66.47 5.40
C VAL A 399 -85.48 67.65 4.45
N ARG A 400 -85.67 68.90 4.91
CA ARG A 400 -85.43 70.10 4.08
C ARG A 400 -83.97 70.24 3.64
N GLU A 401 -83.00 69.89 4.48
CA GLU A 401 -81.57 70.00 4.14
C GLU A 401 -81.07 68.81 3.31
N LEU A 402 -81.44 67.59 3.67
CA LEU A 402 -80.90 66.37 3.08
C LEU A 402 -81.56 66.00 1.76
N LEU A 403 -82.88 66.21 1.59
CA LEU A 403 -83.60 65.85 0.37
C LEU A 403 -82.98 66.45 -0.90
N PRO A 404 -82.69 67.77 -0.98
CA PRO A 404 -82.06 68.35 -2.17
C PRO A 404 -80.63 67.83 -2.40
N ARG A 405 -79.87 67.51 -1.34
CA ARG A 405 -78.53 66.93 -1.47
C ARG A 405 -78.58 65.50 -2.00
N ILE A 406 -79.53 64.69 -1.52
CA ILE A 406 -79.75 63.32 -1.97
C ILE A 406 -80.19 63.31 -3.43
N GLN A 407 -81.12 64.20 -3.82
CA GLN A 407 -81.55 64.35 -5.20
C GLN A 407 -80.37 64.74 -6.10
N HIS A 408 -79.57 65.73 -5.70
CA HIS A 408 -78.38 66.13 -6.46
C HIS A 408 -77.36 65.00 -6.61
N MET A 409 -77.09 64.24 -5.54
CA MET A 409 -76.22 63.06 -5.61
C MET A 409 -76.79 61.98 -6.53
N THR A 410 -78.09 61.73 -6.46
CA THR A 410 -78.79 60.74 -7.29
C THR A 410 -78.67 61.11 -8.77
N ASP A 411 -78.84 62.39 -9.09
CA ASP A 411 -78.64 62.92 -10.45
C ASP A 411 -77.19 62.77 -10.91
N GLN A 412 -76.20 63.09 -10.06
CA GLN A 412 -74.79 62.88 -10.40
C GLN A 412 -74.47 61.40 -10.64
N CYS A 413 -75.00 60.50 -9.82
CA CYS A 413 -74.85 59.06 -9.98
C CYS A 413 -75.44 58.59 -11.31
N ARG A 414 -76.66 59.03 -11.65
CA ARG A 414 -77.30 58.73 -12.92
C ARG A 414 -76.45 59.19 -14.11
N CYS A 415 -76.00 60.44 -14.12
CA CYS A 415 -75.13 60.96 -15.18
C CYS A 415 -73.81 60.18 -15.33
N ARG A 416 -73.23 59.70 -14.22
CA ARG A 416 -72.00 58.88 -14.27
C ARG A 416 -72.27 57.47 -14.78
N ILE A 417 -73.41 56.88 -14.43
CA ILE A 417 -73.83 55.55 -14.92
C ILE A 417 -74.10 55.60 -16.42
N GLU A 418 -74.74 56.67 -16.93
CA GLU A 418 -74.95 56.84 -18.37
C GLU A 418 -73.61 56.92 -19.13
N ARG A 419 -72.61 57.59 -18.55
CA ARG A 419 -71.23 57.67 -19.10
C ARG A 419 -70.41 56.39 -18.93
N TRP A 420 -70.91 55.38 -18.22
CA TRP A 420 -70.17 54.16 -17.96
C TRP A 420 -69.78 53.43 -19.25
N GLN A 421 -70.64 53.42 -20.26
CA GLN A 421 -70.34 52.75 -21.54
C GLN A 421 -69.11 53.37 -22.25
N GLU A 422 -68.95 54.69 -22.19
CA GLU A 422 -67.79 55.39 -22.74
C GLU A 422 -66.51 55.03 -21.97
N VAL A 423 -66.59 55.00 -20.65
CA VAL A 423 -65.45 54.63 -19.79
C VAL A 423 -65.08 53.17 -19.99
N GLN A 424 -66.06 52.28 -20.09
CA GLN A 424 -65.85 50.86 -20.32
C GLN A 424 -65.17 50.62 -21.67
N ALA A 425 -65.61 51.31 -22.73
CA ALA A 425 -64.94 51.23 -24.03
C ALA A 425 -63.46 51.67 -23.98
N VAL A 426 -63.14 52.69 -23.19
CA VAL A 426 -61.75 53.15 -22.99
C VAL A 426 -60.93 52.13 -22.19
N VAL A 427 -61.52 51.52 -21.16
CA VAL A 427 -60.88 50.49 -20.34
C VAL A 427 -60.62 49.22 -21.17
N ASP A 428 -61.61 48.78 -21.95
CA ASP A 428 -61.48 47.60 -22.82
C ASP A 428 -60.40 47.85 -23.90
N ALA A 429 -60.38 49.04 -24.51
CA ALA A 429 -59.33 49.43 -25.45
C ALA A 429 -57.93 49.45 -24.81
N TRP A 430 -57.83 49.89 -23.56
CA TRP A 430 -56.58 49.85 -22.79
C TRP A 430 -56.14 48.41 -22.48
N TRP A 431 -57.08 47.50 -22.23
CA TRP A 431 -56.77 46.12 -21.87
C TRP A 431 -56.37 45.25 -23.07
N GLU A 432 -57.00 45.47 -24.22
CA GLU A 432 -56.63 44.77 -25.46
C GLU A 432 -55.30 45.29 -26.02
N GLN A 433 -55.04 46.61 -25.92
CA GLN A 433 -53.85 47.25 -26.51
C GLN A 433 -53.25 48.33 -25.59
N PRO A 434 -52.61 47.94 -24.46
CA PRO A 434 -52.05 48.89 -23.52
C PRO A 434 -51.00 49.77 -24.20
N ALA A 435 -51.14 51.07 -24.01
CA ALA A 435 -50.26 52.12 -24.53
C ALA A 435 -50.23 52.37 -26.05
N GLN A 436 -51.01 51.66 -26.88
CA GLN A 436 -50.98 51.81 -28.35
C GLN A 436 -51.40 53.21 -28.84
N PHE A 437 -52.20 53.94 -28.06
CA PHE A 437 -52.70 55.27 -28.38
C PHE A 437 -52.30 56.35 -27.36
N VAL A 438 -51.33 56.08 -26.49
CA VAL A 438 -50.92 57.02 -25.41
C VAL A 438 -50.19 58.25 -25.95
N LEU A 439 -49.71 58.20 -27.19
CA LEU A 439 -48.99 59.29 -27.84
C LEU A 439 -49.67 59.74 -29.15
N PRO A 440 -50.97 60.13 -29.15
CA PRO A 440 -51.65 60.52 -30.38
C PRO A 440 -51.07 61.80 -30.99
N THR A 441 -50.46 62.65 -30.16
CA THR A 441 -49.89 63.95 -30.53
C THR A 441 -48.40 63.92 -30.85
N GLU A 442 -47.68 62.84 -30.53
CA GLU A 442 -46.23 62.79 -30.74
C GLU A 442 -45.91 62.46 -32.21
N ARG A 443 -45.22 63.39 -32.88
CA ARG A 443 -44.88 63.27 -34.31
C ARG A 443 -43.42 62.89 -34.46
N ARG A 444 -43.14 61.82 -35.20
CA ARG A 444 -41.78 61.45 -35.62
C ARG A 444 -41.71 61.54 -37.14
N LEU A 445 -40.79 62.38 -37.62
CA LEU A 445 -40.65 62.73 -39.05
C LEU A 445 -41.94 63.33 -39.65
N GLY A 446 -42.65 64.13 -38.86
CA GLY A 446 -43.87 64.84 -39.30
C GLY A 446 -45.16 64.01 -39.26
N PHE A 447 -45.08 62.70 -39.02
CA PHE A 447 -46.24 61.80 -38.98
C PHE A 447 -46.53 61.27 -37.57
N THR A 448 -47.80 61.03 -37.26
CA THR A 448 -48.23 60.33 -36.05
C THR A 448 -48.08 58.82 -36.21
N LEU A 449 -48.13 58.07 -35.10
CA LEU A 449 -48.06 56.60 -35.13
C LEU A 449 -49.16 55.99 -36.01
N GLN A 450 -50.38 56.51 -35.96
CA GLN A 450 -51.49 56.06 -36.81
C GLN A 450 -51.17 56.24 -38.30
N GLN A 451 -50.61 57.40 -38.68
CA GLN A 451 -50.22 57.68 -40.06
C GLN A 451 -49.07 56.78 -40.53
N TRP A 452 -48.15 56.43 -39.63
CA TRP A 452 -47.10 55.45 -39.93
C TRP A 452 -47.66 54.04 -40.13
N LEU A 453 -48.62 53.61 -39.31
CA LEU A 453 -49.29 52.32 -39.47
C LEU A 453 -50.08 52.24 -40.79
N GLU A 454 -50.75 53.32 -41.18
CA GLU A 454 -51.43 53.41 -42.49
C GLU A 454 -50.44 53.32 -43.65
N ARG A 455 -49.33 54.07 -43.60
CA ARG A 455 -48.29 53.95 -44.63
C ARG A 455 -47.68 52.55 -44.68
N TRP A 456 -47.44 51.94 -43.53
CA TRP A 456 -46.89 50.59 -43.45
C TRP A 456 -47.85 49.55 -44.03
N THR A 457 -49.13 49.62 -43.70
CA THR A 457 -50.15 48.70 -44.24
C THR A 457 -50.35 48.90 -45.75
N LEU A 458 -50.28 50.12 -46.26
CA LEU A 458 -50.29 50.39 -47.70
C LEU A 458 -49.03 49.82 -48.39
N ALA A 459 -47.85 50.02 -47.79
CA ALA A 459 -46.60 49.49 -48.31
C ALA A 459 -46.59 47.96 -48.29
N SER A 460 -47.08 47.31 -47.22
CA SER A 460 -47.13 45.86 -47.13
C SER A 460 -48.10 45.25 -48.13
N ARG A 461 -49.28 45.87 -48.34
CA ARG A 461 -50.23 45.46 -49.39
C ARG A 461 -49.64 45.60 -50.79
N ALA A 462 -48.93 46.69 -51.08
CA ALA A 462 -48.25 46.87 -52.36
C ALA A 462 -47.14 45.82 -52.59
N LEU A 463 -46.43 45.44 -51.52
CA LEU A 463 -45.38 44.41 -51.58
C LEU A 463 -45.98 43.02 -51.80
N GLN A 464 -47.10 42.69 -51.13
CA GLN A 464 -47.86 41.46 -51.35
C GLN A 464 -48.42 41.37 -52.78
N GLN A 465 -48.94 42.47 -53.32
CA GLN A 465 -49.39 42.54 -54.71
C GLN A 465 -48.24 42.32 -55.70
N LYS A 466 -47.05 42.89 -55.46
CA LYS A 466 -45.86 42.63 -56.29
C LYS A 466 -45.39 41.19 -56.21
N GLN A 467 -45.42 40.56 -55.03
CA GLN A 467 -45.11 39.14 -54.88
C GLN A 467 -46.11 38.24 -55.64
N GLN A 468 -47.41 38.56 -55.58
CA GLN A 468 -48.41 37.84 -56.35
C GLN A 468 -48.23 38.02 -57.87
N GLN A 469 -47.86 39.22 -58.34
CA GLN A 469 -47.55 39.46 -59.76
C GLN A 469 -46.27 38.74 -60.21
N GLN A 470 -45.23 38.67 -59.39
CA GLN A 470 -44.02 37.89 -59.68
C GLN A 470 -44.29 36.39 -59.75
N HIS A 471 -45.13 35.84 -58.87
CA HIS A 471 -45.54 34.45 -58.94
C HIS A 471 -46.39 34.14 -60.19
N GLN A 472 -47.21 35.09 -60.64
CA GLN A 472 -47.96 34.91 -61.89
C GLN A 472 -47.05 35.01 -63.14
N GLN A 473 -46.02 35.86 -63.14
CA GLN A 473 -45.07 35.95 -64.26
C GLN A 473 -44.13 34.74 -64.37
N GLN A 474 -43.79 34.09 -63.26
CA GLN A 474 -43.01 32.84 -63.27
C GLN A 474 -43.82 31.60 -63.70
N SER A 475 -45.14 31.72 -63.85
CA SER A 475 -46.02 30.62 -64.31
C SER A 475 -46.25 30.62 -65.83
N TRP A 476 -45.72 31.61 -66.57
CA TRP A 476 -45.92 31.77 -68.03
C TRP A 476 -44.62 31.71 -68.86
N VAL A 477 -43.51 31.29 -68.25
CA VAL A 477 -42.26 30.86 -68.92
C VAL A 477 -42.03 29.40 -68.54
#